data_AF-A4IMB4-F1
#
_entry.id   AF-A4IMB4-F1
#
_cell.length_a   1.000
_cell.length_b   1.000
_cell.length_c   1.000
_cell.angle_alpha   90.00
_cell.angle_beta   90.00
_cell.angle_gamma   90.00
#
_symmetry.space_group_name_H-M   'P 1'
#
loop_
_entity.id
_entity.type
_entity.pdbx_description
1 polymer ?
#
loop_
_entity_poly.entity_id
_entity_poly.type
_entity_poly.pdbx_seq_one_letter_code
_entity_poly.pdbx_strand_id
1 'polypeptide(L)'
;MVKDQAEQLRLKLSRLRQQPSPRTIAVTSGKGGVGKSNVSLNFSLSLSKLGFRVLLLDMDIGMGNIDILLGESSSLALADWFSARLPLPELVKSGPEHLSYIAGGTGAAQWQGLDTASIDRFLTELQAVASQYDYLIFDMGAGASGERLYFLKSVDDVFVVTTPEPTAMTDAYAMMKYMHAAGSEAPFSVIVNRAGKEREGYEVFERLKYVTGRFLNKDIALLGIIPEDRTVARAVVSQTPFVLLDPAAKASKAVRQMAFRYAPQREEGTERASRFFAKLRQLFLER
;
A
#
# COMPACT_ATOMS: atom_id res chain seq x y z
N MET A 1 27.80 30.85 -21.11
CA MET A 1 27.64 30.14 -19.83
C MET A 1 26.45 29.21 -19.94
N VAL A 2 26.68 27.98 -20.41
CA VAL A 2 25.67 26.92 -20.41
C VAL A 2 25.58 26.45 -18.96
N LYS A 3 24.59 26.92 -18.20
CA LYS A 3 24.28 26.35 -16.88
C LYS A 3 23.90 24.91 -17.12
N ASP A 4 24.73 24.01 -16.60
CA ASP A 4 24.67 22.58 -16.80
C ASP A 4 23.28 22.05 -16.44
N GLN A 5 22.58 21.43 -17.39
CA GLN A 5 21.28 20.80 -17.15
C GLN A 5 21.35 19.80 -15.98
N ALA A 6 22.52 19.19 -15.77
CA ALA A 6 22.75 18.30 -14.64
C ALA A 6 22.77 19.06 -13.30
N GLU A 7 23.24 20.32 -13.27
CA GLU A 7 23.24 21.16 -12.06
C GLU A 7 21.82 21.60 -11.70
N GLN A 8 21.00 21.99 -12.68
CA GLN A 8 19.58 22.28 -12.46
C GLN A 8 18.80 21.03 -12.01
N LEU A 9 19.11 19.86 -12.59
CA LEU A 9 18.51 18.59 -12.17
C LEU A 9 18.92 18.23 -10.74
N ARG A 10 20.19 18.41 -10.37
CA ARG A 10 20.70 18.20 -9.00
C ARG A 10 20.03 19.15 -8.01
N LEU A 11 19.88 20.44 -8.37
CA LEU A 11 19.16 21.41 -7.54
C LEU A 11 17.69 21.05 -7.37
N LYS A 12 17.02 20.61 -8.45
CA LYS A 12 15.63 20.14 -8.39
C LYS A 12 15.51 18.89 -7.50
N LEU A 13 16.38 17.90 -7.68
CA LEU A 13 16.47 16.70 -6.83
C LEU A 13 16.79 17.04 -5.37
N SER A 14 17.61 18.06 -5.10
CA SER A 14 17.94 18.50 -3.74
C SER A 14 16.75 19.16 -3.03
N ARG A 15 15.95 19.96 -3.75
CA ARG A 15 14.69 20.52 -3.22
C ARG A 15 13.64 19.45 -2.96
N LEU A 16 13.57 18.43 -3.81
CA LEU A 16 12.69 17.26 -3.61
C LEU A 16 13.10 16.44 -2.38
N ARG A 17 14.36 16.47 -1.96
CA ARG A 17 14.85 15.81 -0.73
C ARG A 17 14.55 16.58 0.57
N GLN A 18 14.21 17.87 0.48
CA GLN A 18 13.95 18.73 1.64
C GLN A 18 12.46 18.85 2.00
N GLN A 19 11.56 18.28 1.19
CA GLN A 19 10.15 18.22 1.54
C GLN A 19 9.89 17.06 2.50
N PRO A 20 9.04 17.24 3.53
CA PRO A 20 8.57 16.14 4.35
C PRO A 20 7.93 15.09 3.42
N SER A 21 8.49 13.88 3.45
CA SER A 21 7.96 12.76 2.68
C SER A 21 7.16 11.85 3.61
N PRO A 22 5.97 11.40 3.19
CA PRO A 22 5.27 10.36 3.92
C PRO A 22 6.10 9.08 3.92
N ARG A 23 5.85 8.24 4.92
CA ARG A 23 6.27 6.84 4.89
C ARG A 23 5.37 6.08 3.92
N THR A 24 5.98 5.39 2.96
CA THR A 24 5.27 4.72 1.88
C THR A 24 5.13 3.22 2.11
N ILE A 25 3.90 2.70 1.97
CA ILE A 25 3.58 1.29 2.25
C ILE A 25 2.85 0.70 1.04
N ALA A 26 3.32 -0.42 0.51
CA ALA A 26 2.54 -1.20 -0.46
C ALA A 26 1.92 -2.42 0.21
N VAL A 27 0.59 -2.54 0.13
CA VAL A 27 -0.13 -3.73 0.57
C VAL A 27 -0.40 -4.61 -0.65
N THR A 28 0.11 -5.84 -0.64
CA THR A 28 0.05 -6.77 -1.78
C THR A 28 -0.30 -8.19 -1.34
N SER A 29 -0.58 -9.06 -2.31
CA SER A 29 -0.80 -10.49 -2.10
C SER A 29 -0.40 -11.30 -3.32
N GLY A 30 -0.08 -12.58 -3.11
CA GLY A 30 0.23 -13.49 -4.22
C GLY A 30 -0.98 -13.88 -5.07
N LYS A 31 -2.19 -13.86 -4.48
CA LYS A 31 -3.46 -14.16 -5.16
C LYS A 31 -4.58 -13.24 -4.70
N GLY A 32 -5.68 -13.24 -5.47
CA GLY A 32 -6.94 -12.59 -5.10
C GLY A 32 -7.66 -13.31 -3.95
N GLY A 33 -8.63 -12.64 -3.32
CA GLY A 33 -9.52 -13.24 -2.32
C GLY A 33 -8.96 -13.37 -0.90
N VAL A 34 -7.69 -12.98 -0.64
CA VAL A 34 -7.09 -13.04 0.71
C VAL A 34 -7.52 -11.90 1.65
N GLY A 35 -8.36 -10.96 1.17
CA GLY A 35 -8.86 -9.83 1.96
C GLY A 35 -7.96 -8.59 1.98
N LYS A 36 -7.00 -8.48 1.04
CA LYS A 36 -6.05 -7.36 0.91
C LYS A 36 -6.69 -5.97 1.05
N SER A 37 -7.66 -5.60 0.22
CA SER A 37 -8.30 -4.28 0.27
C SER A 37 -9.03 -4.00 1.59
N ASN A 38 -9.61 -5.03 2.21
CA ASN A 38 -10.21 -4.93 3.54
C ASN A 38 -9.14 -4.60 4.60
N VAL A 39 -7.98 -5.26 4.52
CA VAL A 39 -6.83 -4.99 5.40
C VAL A 39 -6.28 -3.58 5.15
N SER A 40 -6.05 -3.20 3.89
CA SER A 40 -5.55 -1.87 3.49
C SER A 40 -6.42 -0.76 4.07
N LEU A 41 -7.74 -0.83 3.89
CA LEU A 41 -8.67 0.18 4.39
C LEU A 41 -8.71 0.25 5.92
N ASN A 42 -8.91 -0.88 6.59
CA ASN A 42 -9.09 -0.90 8.04
C ASN A 42 -7.79 -0.59 8.80
N PHE A 43 -6.63 -0.94 8.23
CA PHE A 43 -5.33 -0.53 8.75
C PHE A 43 -5.12 0.98 8.59
N SER A 44 -5.46 1.54 7.43
CA SER A 44 -5.40 2.99 7.17
C SER A 44 -6.30 3.79 8.11
N LEU A 45 -7.53 3.34 8.32
CA LEU A 45 -8.44 3.91 9.33
C LEU A 45 -7.85 3.81 10.74
N SER A 46 -7.24 2.67 11.08
CA SER A 46 -6.62 2.50 12.40
C SER A 46 -5.45 3.44 12.63
N LEU A 47 -4.60 3.69 11.62
CA LEU A 47 -3.56 4.73 11.68
C LEU A 47 -4.16 6.13 11.79
N SER A 48 -5.23 6.43 11.05
CA SER A 48 -5.90 7.72 11.11
C SER A 48 -6.48 8.00 12.51
N LYS A 49 -7.06 6.98 13.16
CA LYS A 49 -7.54 7.04 14.55
C LYS A 49 -6.42 7.22 15.58
N LEU A 50 -5.17 6.89 15.25
CA LEU A 50 -3.99 7.21 16.08
C LEU A 50 -3.50 8.65 15.87
N GLY A 51 -4.16 9.43 15.00
CA GLY A 51 -3.89 10.83 14.74
C GLY A 51 -2.88 11.08 13.62
N PHE A 52 -2.56 10.08 12.81
CA PHE A 52 -1.72 10.25 11.62
C PHE A 52 -2.56 10.69 10.42
N ARG A 53 -1.99 11.55 9.56
CA ARG A 53 -2.59 11.92 8.28
C ARG A 53 -2.28 10.80 7.29
N VAL A 54 -3.30 10.10 6.82
CA VAL A 54 -3.15 8.94 5.93
C VAL A 54 -3.81 9.20 4.59
N LEU A 55 -3.08 8.89 3.52
CA LEU A 55 -3.61 8.83 2.17
C LEU A 55 -3.55 7.39 1.65
N LEU A 56 -4.72 6.82 1.33
CA LEU A 56 -4.87 5.47 0.75
C LEU A 56 -5.15 5.55 -0.76
N LEU A 57 -4.29 4.96 -1.58
CA LEU A 57 -4.47 4.84 -3.02
C LEU A 57 -4.89 3.43 -3.37
N ASP A 58 -6.05 3.30 -4.00
CA ASP A 58 -6.47 2.05 -4.63
C ASP A 58 -5.84 1.93 -6.02
N MET A 59 -4.83 1.05 -6.12
CA MET A 59 -4.06 0.85 -7.33
C MET A 59 -4.62 -0.28 -8.21
N ASP A 60 -5.76 -0.88 -7.82
CA ASP A 60 -6.47 -1.89 -8.60
C ASP A 60 -7.46 -1.23 -9.57
N ILE A 61 -6.89 -0.49 -10.53
CA ILE A 61 -7.65 0.25 -11.54
C ILE A 61 -8.49 -0.72 -12.36
N GLY A 62 -9.81 -0.50 -12.39
CA GLY A 62 -10.77 -1.34 -13.09
C GLY A 62 -11.65 -2.19 -12.18
N MET A 63 -11.21 -2.43 -10.94
CA MET A 63 -11.96 -3.17 -9.91
C MET A 63 -11.87 -2.46 -8.55
N GLY A 64 -11.93 -1.12 -8.56
CA GLY A 64 -11.74 -0.32 -7.35
C GLY A 64 -12.74 -0.70 -6.25
N ASN A 65 -12.22 -1.06 -5.08
CA ASN A 65 -13.03 -1.64 -3.99
C ASN A 65 -13.23 -0.67 -2.82
N ILE A 66 -12.41 0.38 -2.71
CA ILE A 66 -12.40 1.23 -1.51
C ILE A 66 -13.71 2.00 -1.34
N ASP A 67 -14.27 2.59 -2.40
CA ASP A 67 -15.59 3.24 -2.36
C ASP A 67 -16.68 2.26 -1.88
N ILE A 68 -16.71 1.05 -2.45
CA ILE A 68 -17.70 0.02 -2.11
C ILE A 68 -17.61 -0.37 -0.65
N LEU A 69 -16.39 -0.56 -0.12
CA LEU A 69 -16.15 -0.93 1.27
C LEU A 69 -16.49 0.19 2.27
N LEU A 70 -16.51 1.44 1.82
CA LEU A 70 -16.90 2.62 2.60
C LEU A 70 -18.40 2.95 2.49
N GLY A 71 -19.12 2.35 1.54
CA GLY A 71 -20.52 2.69 1.27
C GLY A 71 -20.67 4.00 0.49
N GLU A 72 -19.59 4.47 -0.13
CA GLU A 72 -19.57 5.70 -0.91
C GLU A 72 -19.96 5.42 -2.36
N SER A 73 -20.72 6.33 -2.96
CA SER A 73 -21.02 6.25 -4.39
C SER A 73 -19.75 6.49 -5.21
N SER A 74 -19.49 5.64 -6.21
CA SER A 74 -18.38 5.83 -7.14
C SER A 74 -18.53 7.15 -7.88
N SER A 75 -17.49 7.97 -7.79
CA SER A 75 -17.40 9.31 -8.38
C SER A 75 -16.09 9.40 -9.15
N LEU A 76 -15.34 10.49 -8.97
CA LEU A 76 -13.97 10.63 -9.43
C LEU A 76 -13.04 9.55 -8.85
N ALA A 77 -12.18 9.01 -9.70
CA ALA A 77 -11.23 7.97 -9.38
C ALA A 77 -9.93 8.12 -10.17
N LEU A 78 -8.93 7.31 -9.83
CA LEU A 78 -7.64 7.28 -10.50
C LEU A 78 -7.77 7.01 -12.00
N ALA A 79 -8.76 6.23 -12.43
CA ALA A 79 -9.07 6.05 -13.85
C ALA A 79 -9.33 7.37 -14.60
N ASP A 80 -9.89 8.39 -13.96
CA ASP A 80 -10.17 9.70 -14.56
C ASP A 80 -8.90 10.55 -14.76
N TRP A 81 -7.86 10.29 -13.97
CA TRP A 81 -6.53 10.83 -14.23
C TRP A 81 -6.00 10.39 -15.60
N PHE A 82 -6.23 9.12 -15.96
CA PHE A 82 -5.81 8.55 -17.24
C PHE A 82 -6.69 9.03 -18.40
N SER A 83 -8.01 8.90 -18.27
CA SER A 83 -8.96 9.08 -19.37
C SER A 83 -9.31 10.54 -19.62
N ALA A 84 -9.60 11.29 -18.55
CA ALA A 84 -10.07 12.67 -18.60
C ALA A 84 -8.96 13.69 -18.30
N ARG A 85 -7.75 13.22 -17.97
CA ARG A 85 -6.58 14.04 -17.62
C ARG A 85 -6.83 14.98 -16.43
N LEU A 86 -7.75 14.62 -15.53
CA LEU A 86 -7.99 15.38 -14.30
C LEU A 86 -6.74 15.40 -13.42
N PRO A 87 -6.46 16.50 -12.71
CA PRO A 87 -5.30 16.59 -11.83
C PRO A 87 -5.52 15.71 -10.58
N LEU A 88 -4.48 14.99 -10.16
CA LEU A 88 -4.55 14.05 -9.02
C LEU A 88 -5.12 14.64 -7.71
N PRO A 89 -4.86 15.91 -7.34
CA PRO A 89 -5.48 16.54 -6.17
C PRO A 89 -7.03 16.56 -6.19
N GLU A 90 -7.66 16.65 -7.36
CA GLU A 90 -9.13 16.65 -7.48
C GLU A 90 -9.73 15.26 -7.23
N LEU A 91 -8.91 14.21 -7.27
CA LEU A 91 -9.34 12.83 -7.08
C LEU A 91 -9.27 12.40 -5.60
N VAL A 92 -8.76 13.26 -4.72
CA VAL A 92 -8.66 12.98 -3.29
C VAL A 92 -10.04 13.12 -2.65
N LYS A 93 -10.55 12.01 -2.13
CA LYS A 93 -11.81 11.93 -1.40
C LYS A 93 -11.56 11.87 0.10
N SER A 94 -12.47 12.45 0.89
CA SER A 94 -12.47 12.31 2.33
C SER A 94 -13.26 11.07 2.73
N GLY A 95 -12.66 10.22 3.55
CA GLY A 95 -13.31 9.10 4.22
C GLY A 95 -13.50 9.35 5.71
N PRO A 96 -13.99 8.34 6.45
CA PRO A 96 -14.15 8.41 7.91
C PRO A 96 -12.83 8.62 8.64
N GLU A 97 -12.89 9.14 9.87
CA GLU A 97 -11.72 9.30 10.76
C GLU A 97 -10.60 10.15 10.13
N HIS A 98 -10.95 11.10 9.27
CA HIS A 98 -10.01 11.96 8.51
C HIS A 98 -9.08 11.20 7.55
N LEU A 99 -9.41 9.95 7.20
CA LEU A 99 -8.72 9.22 6.13
C LEU A 99 -8.94 9.98 4.81
N SER A 100 -7.87 10.21 4.05
CA SER A 100 -7.99 10.61 2.65
C SER A 100 -7.74 9.40 1.75
N TYR A 101 -8.44 9.32 0.62
CA TYR A 101 -8.24 8.22 -0.31
C TYR A 101 -8.46 8.62 -1.77
N ILE A 102 -7.85 7.86 -2.68
CA ILE A 102 -8.10 7.93 -4.12
C ILE A 102 -8.58 6.55 -4.54
N ALA A 103 -9.80 6.48 -5.07
CA ALA A 103 -10.38 5.24 -5.57
C ALA A 103 -9.72 4.80 -6.89
N GLY A 104 -9.69 3.50 -7.20
CA GLY A 104 -9.08 3.00 -8.45
C GLY A 104 -9.97 3.27 -9.66
N GLY A 105 -11.30 3.24 -9.46
CA GLY A 105 -12.30 3.46 -10.50
C GLY A 105 -12.60 2.20 -11.31
N THR A 106 -13.58 2.31 -12.20
CA THR A 106 -13.95 1.27 -13.17
C THR A 106 -13.45 1.67 -14.55
N GLY A 107 -12.87 0.73 -15.30
CA GLY A 107 -12.34 1.01 -16.65
C GLY A 107 -11.10 0.20 -17.02
N ALA A 108 -10.71 0.31 -18.30
CA ALA A 108 -9.55 -0.36 -18.87
C ALA A 108 -8.26 0.46 -18.76
N ALA A 109 -8.21 1.45 -17.86
CA ALA A 109 -7.02 2.27 -17.68
C ALA A 109 -5.87 1.41 -17.16
N GLN A 110 -4.75 1.44 -17.89
CA GLN A 110 -3.56 0.66 -17.58
C GLN A 110 -2.38 1.62 -17.49
N TRP A 111 -1.48 1.32 -16.56
CA TRP A 111 -0.17 1.95 -16.50
C TRP A 111 0.72 1.58 -17.71
N GLN A 112 0.38 0.49 -18.40
CA GLN A 112 0.99 0.09 -19.66
C GLN A 112 0.72 1.16 -20.73
N GLY A 113 1.77 1.57 -21.43
CA GLY A 113 1.68 2.57 -22.50
C GLY A 113 1.74 4.03 -22.05
N LEU A 114 1.90 4.34 -20.75
CA LEU A 114 2.21 5.72 -20.33
C LEU A 114 3.57 6.16 -20.88
N ASP A 115 3.60 7.34 -21.48
CA ASP A 115 4.82 8.01 -21.92
C ASP A 115 5.57 8.66 -20.74
N THR A 116 6.84 9.02 -20.98
CA THR A 116 7.71 9.67 -19.99
C THR A 116 7.08 10.95 -19.42
N ALA A 117 6.39 11.74 -20.25
CA ALA A 117 5.76 12.98 -19.82
C ALA A 117 4.60 12.73 -18.84
N SER A 118 3.78 11.70 -19.09
CA SER A 118 2.67 11.32 -18.21
C SER A 118 3.17 10.73 -16.89
N ILE A 119 4.23 9.93 -16.93
CA ILE A 119 4.91 9.43 -15.72
C ILE A 119 5.42 10.61 -14.89
N ASP A 120 6.10 11.57 -15.52
CA ASP A 120 6.64 12.74 -14.84
C ASP A 120 5.54 13.62 -14.23
N ARG A 121 4.43 13.78 -14.95
CA ARG A 121 3.23 14.46 -14.45
C ARG A 121 2.67 13.74 -13.23
N PHE A 122 2.43 12.42 -13.32
CA PHE A 122 1.89 11.62 -12.23
C PHE A 122 2.74 11.76 -10.97
N LEU A 123 4.06 11.57 -11.08
CA LEU A 123 4.97 11.64 -9.94
C LEU A 123 5.03 13.04 -9.32
N THR A 124 4.96 14.08 -10.15
CA THR A 124 4.95 15.47 -9.66
C THR A 124 3.67 15.79 -8.90
N GLU A 125 2.51 15.41 -9.46
CA GLU A 125 1.21 15.62 -8.82
C GLU A 125 1.08 14.78 -7.54
N LEU A 126 1.47 13.50 -7.59
CA LEU A 126 1.45 12.61 -6.44
C LEU A 126 2.36 13.15 -5.32
N GLN A 127 3.55 13.65 -5.64
CA GLN A 127 4.44 14.22 -4.63
C GLN A 127 3.86 15.47 -3.96
N ALA A 128 3.23 16.35 -4.73
CA ALA A 128 2.58 17.55 -4.20
C ALA A 128 1.46 17.18 -3.21
N VAL A 129 0.62 16.20 -3.55
CA VAL A 129 -0.44 15.70 -2.67
C VAL A 129 0.15 14.98 -1.45
N ALA A 130 1.09 14.07 -1.67
CA ALA A 130 1.69 13.22 -0.64
C ALA A 130 2.40 13.99 0.47
N SER A 131 2.95 15.19 0.17
CA SER A 131 3.66 16.04 1.14
C SER A 131 2.82 16.48 2.36
N GLN A 132 1.50 16.33 2.31
CA GLN A 132 0.57 16.70 3.38
C GLN A 132 0.29 15.56 4.36
N TYR A 133 0.78 14.35 4.09
CA TYR A 133 0.45 13.13 4.81
C TYR A 133 1.67 12.55 5.54
N ASP A 134 1.42 11.82 6.61
CA ASP A 134 2.43 11.07 7.34
C ASP A 134 2.64 9.68 6.70
N TYR A 135 1.56 9.10 6.16
CA TYR A 135 1.57 7.82 5.47
C TYR A 135 0.91 7.88 4.09
N LEU A 136 1.56 7.25 3.12
CA LEU A 136 1.02 7.00 1.78
C LEU A 136 0.94 5.48 1.58
N ILE A 137 -0.29 4.96 1.52
CA ILE A 137 -0.57 3.53 1.47
C ILE A 137 -1.12 3.17 0.10
N PHE A 138 -0.53 2.17 -0.55
CA PHE A 138 -0.97 1.66 -1.84
C PHE A 138 -1.65 0.30 -1.66
N ASP A 139 -2.95 0.22 -1.94
CA ASP A 139 -3.65 -1.05 -2.08
C ASP A 139 -3.37 -1.60 -3.48
N MET A 140 -2.32 -2.41 -3.60
CA MET A 140 -1.84 -2.92 -4.90
C MET A 140 -2.83 -3.93 -5.47
N GLY A 141 -3.02 -3.99 -6.80
CA GLY A 141 -3.70 -5.13 -7.43
C GLY A 141 -2.98 -6.46 -7.13
N ALA A 142 -3.66 -7.60 -7.36
CA ALA A 142 -3.06 -8.91 -7.11
C ALA A 142 -1.84 -9.19 -8.02
N GLY A 143 -0.83 -9.86 -7.46
CA GLY A 143 0.39 -10.24 -8.19
C GLY A 143 1.37 -9.09 -8.46
N ALA A 144 2.50 -9.41 -9.12
CA ALA A 144 3.67 -8.52 -9.21
C ALA A 144 4.02 -8.00 -10.61
N SER A 145 3.20 -8.22 -11.63
CA SER A 145 3.61 -7.97 -13.02
C SER A 145 3.69 -6.48 -13.38
N GLY A 146 4.60 -6.16 -14.31
CA GLY A 146 4.72 -4.85 -14.95
C GLY A 146 5.08 -3.72 -13.98
N GLU A 147 4.48 -2.57 -14.21
CA GLU A 147 4.50 -1.34 -13.41
C GLU A 147 4.32 -1.53 -11.90
N ARG A 148 3.55 -2.54 -11.44
CA ARG A 148 3.31 -2.79 -10.00
C ARG A 148 4.63 -3.06 -9.28
N LEU A 149 5.56 -3.71 -9.97
CA LEU A 149 6.89 -4.00 -9.44
C LEU A 149 7.68 -2.72 -9.16
N TYR A 150 7.47 -1.65 -9.92
CA TYR A 150 8.17 -0.38 -9.68
C TYR A 150 7.75 0.26 -8.36
N PHE A 151 6.46 0.25 -8.04
CA PHE A 151 5.96 0.67 -6.74
C PHE A 151 6.52 -0.25 -5.63
N LEU A 152 6.44 -1.56 -5.78
CA LEU A 152 6.94 -2.55 -4.81
C LEU A 152 8.45 -2.49 -4.55
N LYS A 153 9.23 -1.93 -5.48
CA LYS A 153 10.68 -1.68 -5.33
C LYS A 153 11.00 -0.32 -4.73
N SER A 154 10.05 0.62 -4.76
CA SER A 154 10.28 2.01 -4.39
C SER A 154 9.78 2.35 -2.98
N VAL A 155 8.77 1.63 -2.48
CA VAL A 155 8.17 1.89 -1.16
C VAL A 155 9.12 1.58 0.00
N ASP A 156 8.86 2.21 1.15
CA ASP A 156 9.61 2.03 2.38
C ASP A 156 9.30 0.70 3.07
N ASP A 157 8.04 0.22 3.00
CA ASP A 157 7.63 -1.10 3.52
C ASP A 157 6.70 -1.83 2.54
N VAL A 158 6.81 -3.16 2.49
CA VAL A 158 5.88 -4.04 1.77
C VAL A 158 5.15 -4.95 2.74
N PHE A 159 3.82 -4.87 2.73
CA PHE A 159 2.94 -5.75 3.49
C PHE A 159 2.39 -6.84 2.58
N VAL A 160 2.69 -8.10 2.90
CA VAL A 160 2.22 -9.27 2.15
C VAL A 160 1.08 -9.93 2.92
N VAL A 161 -0.14 -9.82 2.39
CA VAL A 161 -1.34 -10.43 2.96
C VAL A 161 -1.47 -11.87 2.45
N THR A 162 -1.68 -12.80 3.37
CA THR A 162 -1.93 -14.22 3.07
C THR A 162 -3.00 -14.79 4.00
N THR A 163 -3.38 -16.04 3.80
CA THR A 163 -4.26 -16.82 4.69
C THR A 163 -3.60 -18.17 5.01
N PRO A 164 -4.12 -18.94 5.98
CA PRO A 164 -3.64 -20.31 6.25
C PRO A 164 -3.88 -21.32 5.11
N GLU A 165 -4.60 -20.94 4.05
CA GLU A 165 -4.82 -21.80 2.91
C GLU A 165 -3.49 -22.12 2.20
N PRO A 166 -3.19 -23.39 1.89
CA PRO A 166 -1.92 -23.78 1.26
C PRO A 166 -1.61 -23.05 -0.06
N THR A 167 -2.63 -22.77 -0.87
CA THR A 167 -2.47 -22.01 -2.13
C THR A 167 -2.11 -20.55 -1.85
N ALA A 168 -2.74 -19.91 -0.86
CA ALA A 168 -2.42 -18.53 -0.46
C ALA A 168 -0.96 -18.42 0.02
N MET A 169 -0.51 -19.38 0.83
CA MET A 169 0.87 -19.43 1.31
C MET A 169 1.88 -19.61 0.18
N THR A 170 1.58 -20.50 -0.76
CA THR A 170 2.43 -20.76 -1.94
C THR A 170 2.58 -19.50 -2.79
N ASP A 171 1.46 -18.82 -3.05
CA ASP A 171 1.46 -17.59 -3.84
C ASP A 171 2.14 -16.43 -3.10
N ALA A 172 1.99 -16.33 -1.77
CA ALA A 172 2.70 -15.35 -0.96
C ALA A 172 4.22 -15.55 -1.01
N TYR A 173 4.70 -16.80 -0.94
CA TYR A 173 6.12 -17.10 -1.13
C TYR A 173 6.58 -16.74 -2.55
N ALA A 174 5.81 -17.11 -3.57
CA ALA A 174 6.14 -16.78 -4.97
C ALA A 174 6.22 -15.25 -5.18
N MET A 175 5.30 -14.49 -4.57
CA MET A 175 5.29 -13.02 -4.59
C MET A 175 6.56 -12.45 -3.93
N MET A 176 6.91 -12.91 -2.73
CA MET A 176 8.13 -12.46 -2.03
C MET A 176 9.39 -12.81 -2.82
N LYS A 177 9.47 -14.03 -3.38
CA LYS A 177 10.55 -14.46 -4.26
C LYS A 177 10.68 -13.55 -5.48
N TYR A 178 9.56 -13.24 -6.13
CA TYR A 178 9.56 -12.40 -7.31
C TYR A 178 10.02 -10.97 -7.01
N MET A 179 9.48 -10.34 -5.95
CA MET A 179 9.89 -8.99 -5.53
C MET A 179 11.37 -8.94 -5.14
N HIS A 180 11.85 -9.97 -4.43
CA HIS A 180 13.25 -10.04 -4.03
C HIS A 180 14.18 -10.24 -5.23
N ALA A 181 13.86 -11.17 -6.14
CA ALA A 181 14.65 -11.42 -7.35
C ALA A 181 14.68 -10.20 -8.29
N ALA A 182 13.62 -9.39 -8.29
CA ALA A 182 13.54 -8.13 -9.01
C ALA A 182 14.34 -6.97 -8.35
N GLY A 183 14.97 -7.20 -7.21
CA GLY A 183 15.79 -6.22 -6.49
C GLY A 183 15.00 -5.29 -5.57
N SER A 184 13.85 -5.71 -5.04
CA SER A 184 13.21 -4.97 -3.94
C SER A 184 13.99 -5.16 -2.64
N GLU A 185 14.48 -4.05 -2.10
CA GLU A 185 15.23 -4.00 -0.84
C GLU A 185 14.31 -3.79 0.38
N ALA A 186 13.05 -3.43 0.16
CA ALA A 186 12.11 -3.10 1.22
C ALA A 186 11.97 -4.26 2.24
N PRO A 187 11.78 -3.97 3.53
CA PRO A 187 11.39 -4.98 4.51
C PRO A 187 10.02 -5.56 4.15
N PHE A 188 9.92 -6.89 4.22
CA PHE A 188 8.67 -7.60 3.98
C PHE A 188 8.03 -7.95 5.32
N SER A 189 6.82 -7.45 5.54
CA SER A 189 6.03 -7.78 6.73
C SER A 189 4.79 -8.58 6.32
N VAL A 190 4.60 -9.74 6.94
CA VAL A 190 3.48 -10.65 6.63
C VAL A 190 2.28 -10.29 7.50
N ILE A 191 1.10 -10.29 6.90
CA ILE A 191 -0.19 -10.25 7.59
C ILE A 191 -0.90 -11.57 7.31
N VAL A 192 -1.09 -12.38 8.35
CA VAL A 192 -1.86 -13.63 8.22
C VAL A 192 -3.31 -13.34 8.54
N ASN A 193 -4.12 -13.19 7.49
CA ASN A 193 -5.55 -12.94 7.58
C ASN A 193 -6.34 -14.26 7.68
N ARG A 194 -7.57 -14.20 8.21
CA ARG A 194 -8.48 -15.36 8.32
C ARG A 194 -7.88 -16.54 9.10
N ALA A 195 -7.09 -16.27 10.13
CA ALA A 195 -6.58 -17.33 11.00
C ALA A 195 -7.70 -17.88 11.88
N GLY A 196 -7.93 -19.19 11.86
CA GLY A 196 -8.91 -19.83 12.74
C GLY A 196 -8.50 -19.74 14.22
N LYS A 197 -7.18 -19.79 14.48
CA LYS A 197 -6.58 -19.58 15.80
C LYS A 197 -5.30 -18.76 15.68
N GLU A 198 -4.93 -18.07 16.75
CA GLU A 198 -3.70 -17.27 16.78
C GLU A 198 -2.44 -18.14 16.53
N ARG A 199 -2.38 -19.33 17.14
CA ARG A 199 -1.30 -20.30 16.92
C ARG A 199 -1.15 -20.71 15.45
N GLU A 200 -2.25 -20.92 14.74
CA GLU A 200 -2.22 -21.25 13.31
C GLU A 200 -1.61 -20.09 12.49
N GLY A 201 -1.93 -18.85 12.84
CA GLY A 201 -1.31 -17.67 12.23
C GLY A 201 0.21 -17.63 12.40
N TYR A 202 0.71 -17.96 13.60
CA TYR A 202 2.15 -18.08 13.85
C TYR A 202 2.77 -19.25 13.06
N GLU A 203 2.12 -20.41 13.01
CA GLU A 203 2.62 -21.56 12.25
C GLU A 203 2.73 -21.25 10.74
N VAL A 204 1.80 -20.50 10.18
CA VAL A 204 1.86 -20.01 8.80
C VAL A 204 3.06 -19.07 8.61
N PHE A 205 3.23 -18.11 9.52
CA PHE A 205 4.35 -17.16 9.46
C PHE A 205 5.71 -17.86 9.56
N GLU A 206 5.90 -18.76 10.53
CA GLU A 206 7.16 -19.48 10.73
C GLU A 206 7.53 -20.34 9.51
N ARG A 207 6.53 -20.97 8.88
CA ARG A 207 6.76 -21.69 7.61
C ARG A 207 7.24 -20.77 6.51
N LEU A 208 6.60 -19.62 6.32
CA LEU A 208 7.01 -18.63 5.32
C LEU A 208 8.40 -18.08 5.62
N LYS A 209 8.67 -17.71 6.88
CA LYS A 209 9.96 -17.20 7.33
C LYS A 209 11.09 -18.20 7.09
N TYR A 210 10.85 -19.48 7.41
CA TYR A 210 11.81 -20.53 7.16
C TYR A 210 12.15 -20.67 5.67
N VAL A 211 11.16 -20.73 4.78
CA VAL A 211 11.43 -20.89 3.34
C VAL A 211 12.03 -19.64 2.70
N THR A 212 11.63 -18.43 3.10
CA THR A 212 12.26 -17.20 2.60
C THR A 212 13.69 -17.05 3.08
N GLY A 213 13.96 -17.34 4.36
CA GLY A 213 15.33 -17.33 4.91
C GLY A 213 16.22 -18.37 4.21
N ARG A 214 15.73 -19.61 4.07
CA ARG A 214 16.50 -20.71 3.48
C ARG A 214 16.81 -20.53 2.00
N PHE A 215 15.82 -20.10 1.20
CA PHE A 215 15.95 -20.10 -0.27
C PHE A 215 16.22 -18.73 -0.88
N LEU A 216 15.86 -17.65 -0.19
CA LEU A 216 16.02 -16.28 -0.70
C LEU A 216 17.07 -15.48 0.07
N ASN A 217 17.58 -15.99 1.20
CA ASN A 217 18.38 -15.20 2.14
C ASN A 217 17.70 -13.86 2.53
N LYS A 218 16.36 -13.90 2.65
CA LYS A 218 15.53 -12.74 2.95
C LYS A 218 14.81 -12.98 4.27
N ASP A 219 15.17 -12.18 5.27
CA ASP A 219 14.43 -12.12 6.53
C ASP A 219 13.12 -11.35 6.34
N ILE A 220 12.09 -11.80 7.05
CA ILE A 220 10.73 -11.26 6.99
C ILE A 220 10.17 -11.12 8.40
N ALA A 221 9.30 -10.13 8.61
CA ALA A 221 8.67 -9.85 9.89
C ALA A 221 7.19 -10.23 9.90
N LEU A 222 6.64 -10.51 11.07
CA LEU A 222 5.19 -10.64 11.26
C LEU A 222 4.63 -9.29 11.69
N LEU A 223 3.75 -8.71 10.88
CA LEU A 223 3.04 -7.48 11.28
C LEU A 223 1.89 -7.80 12.24
N GLY A 224 1.17 -8.88 11.93
CA GLY A 224 0.13 -9.41 12.79
C GLY A 224 -0.74 -10.48 12.15
N ILE A 225 -1.66 -10.97 12.97
CA ILE A 225 -2.59 -12.05 12.64
C ILE A 225 -3.99 -11.49 12.82
N ILE A 226 -4.83 -11.59 11.78
CA ILE A 226 -6.24 -11.22 11.85
C ILE A 226 -7.05 -12.51 11.92
N PRO A 227 -7.84 -12.72 12.99
CA PRO A 227 -8.63 -13.93 13.12
C PRO A 227 -9.79 -13.97 12.13
N GLU A 228 -10.26 -15.17 11.80
CA GLU A 228 -11.54 -15.36 11.12
C GLU A 228 -12.67 -14.79 12.01
N ASP A 229 -13.43 -13.86 11.46
CA ASP A 229 -14.43 -13.08 12.20
C ASP A 229 -15.62 -12.74 11.31
N ARG A 230 -16.82 -13.17 11.71
CA ARG A 230 -18.07 -12.91 10.99
C ARG A 230 -18.38 -11.41 10.85
N THR A 231 -17.80 -10.59 11.73
CA THR A 231 -17.89 -9.13 11.66
C THR A 231 -17.36 -8.61 10.34
N VAL A 232 -16.30 -9.21 9.78
CA VAL A 232 -15.72 -8.79 8.50
C VAL A 232 -16.72 -8.98 7.37
N ALA A 233 -17.38 -10.13 7.28
CA ALA A 233 -18.41 -10.38 6.27
C ALA A 233 -19.60 -9.43 6.42
N ARG A 234 -20.07 -9.21 7.67
CA ARG A 234 -21.15 -8.26 7.96
C ARG A 234 -20.77 -6.82 7.56
N ALA A 235 -19.55 -6.40 7.85
CA ALA A 235 -18.99 -5.10 7.49
C ALA A 235 -18.96 -4.87 5.98
N VAL A 236 -18.51 -5.86 5.21
CA VAL A 236 -18.51 -5.78 3.76
C VAL A 236 -19.92 -5.66 3.19
N VAL A 237 -20.87 -6.49 3.65
CA VAL A 237 -22.26 -6.47 3.17
C VAL A 237 -22.97 -5.16 3.52
N SER A 238 -22.72 -4.62 4.71
CA SER A 238 -23.26 -3.32 5.17
C SER A 238 -22.45 -2.11 4.72
N GLN A 239 -21.39 -2.34 3.93
CA GLN A 239 -20.50 -1.30 3.41
C GLN A 239 -19.99 -0.34 4.49
N THR A 240 -19.70 -0.88 5.67
CA THR A 240 -19.15 -0.12 6.81
C THR A 240 -17.88 -0.83 7.30
N PRO A 241 -16.69 -0.20 7.27
CA PRO A 241 -15.44 -0.85 7.67
C PRO A 241 -15.54 -1.49 9.06
N PHE A 242 -15.04 -2.71 9.23
CA PHE A 242 -15.25 -3.48 10.47
C PHE A 242 -14.66 -2.80 11.71
N VAL A 243 -13.56 -2.05 11.58
CA VAL A 243 -12.98 -1.26 12.70
C VAL A 243 -13.89 -0.12 13.18
N LEU A 244 -14.83 0.32 12.34
CA LEU A 244 -15.84 1.33 12.65
C LEU A 244 -17.16 0.69 13.06
N LEU A 245 -17.63 -0.33 12.31
CA LEU A 245 -18.88 -1.04 12.56
C LEU A 245 -18.91 -1.71 13.94
N ASP A 246 -17.83 -2.41 14.30
CA ASP A 246 -17.71 -3.07 15.60
C ASP A 246 -16.26 -2.99 16.08
N PRO A 247 -15.88 -1.91 16.79
CA PRO A 247 -14.53 -1.74 17.31
C PRO A 247 -14.11 -2.84 18.30
N ALA A 248 -15.07 -3.53 18.92
CA ALA A 248 -14.83 -4.56 19.94
C ALA A 248 -14.59 -5.96 19.34
N ALA A 249 -14.94 -6.17 18.07
CA ALA A 249 -14.70 -7.40 17.33
C ALA A 249 -13.23 -7.84 17.34
N LYS A 250 -12.99 -9.14 17.16
CA LYS A 250 -11.64 -9.71 17.25
C LYS A 250 -10.76 -9.20 16.10
N ALA A 251 -11.30 -9.17 14.89
CA ALA A 251 -10.61 -8.60 13.72
C ALA A 251 -10.29 -7.11 13.91
N SER A 252 -11.23 -6.32 14.44
CA SER A 252 -11.04 -4.89 14.72
C SER A 252 -9.93 -4.62 15.73
N LYS A 253 -9.90 -5.40 16.83
CA LYS A 253 -8.83 -5.32 17.83
C LYS A 253 -7.47 -5.72 17.22
N ALA A 254 -7.43 -6.79 16.43
CA ALA A 254 -6.20 -7.24 15.78
C ALA A 254 -5.61 -6.16 14.86
N VAL A 255 -6.42 -5.55 13.99
CA VAL A 255 -5.96 -4.50 13.07
C VAL A 255 -5.52 -3.23 13.82
N ARG A 256 -6.26 -2.81 14.85
CA ARG A 256 -5.84 -1.67 15.70
C ARG A 256 -4.50 -1.93 16.38
N GLN A 257 -4.28 -3.14 16.89
CA GLN A 257 -3.00 -3.52 17.48
C GLN A 257 -1.86 -3.56 16.45
N MET A 258 -2.12 -4.02 15.23
CA MET A 258 -1.13 -3.96 14.15
C MET A 258 -0.72 -2.51 13.85
N ALA A 259 -1.70 -1.62 13.68
CA ALA A 259 -1.43 -0.21 13.44
C ALA A 259 -0.65 0.43 14.59
N PHE A 260 -1.02 0.13 15.84
CA PHE A 260 -0.34 0.62 17.03
C PHE A 260 1.12 0.14 17.15
N ARG A 261 1.40 -1.13 16.83
CA ARG A 261 2.77 -1.68 16.85
C ARG A 261 3.64 -1.17 15.69
N TYR A 262 3.03 -0.93 14.53
CA TYR A 262 3.74 -0.45 13.34
C TYR A 262 4.05 1.04 13.42
N ALA A 263 3.09 1.84 13.89
CA ALA A 263 3.30 3.26 14.10
C ALA A 263 4.48 3.47 15.07
N PRO A 264 5.40 4.41 14.79
CA PRO A 264 6.45 4.73 15.73
C PRO A 264 5.79 5.18 17.04
N GLN A 265 6.23 4.62 18.17
CA GLN A 265 6.00 5.29 19.44
C GLN A 265 6.72 6.63 19.32
N ARG A 266 6.02 7.74 19.58
CA ARG A 266 6.51 9.11 19.37
C ARG A 266 7.78 9.38 20.19
N GLU A 267 8.92 8.93 19.68
CA GLU A 267 10.27 9.32 20.07
C GLU A 267 11.01 9.81 18.82
N GLU A 268 11.90 10.75 19.06
CA GLU A 268 12.36 11.81 18.17
C GLU A 268 12.95 11.34 16.83
N GLY A 269 12.50 12.00 15.76
CA GLY A 269 13.44 12.72 14.90
C GLY A 269 14.51 11.89 14.16
N THR A 270 14.17 10.76 13.55
CA THR A 270 14.93 10.35 12.36
C THR A 270 14.15 10.74 11.12
N GLU A 271 14.47 11.92 10.57
CA GLU A 271 14.11 12.27 9.20
C GLU A 271 14.71 11.22 8.25
N ARG A 272 13.97 10.13 8.00
CA ARG A 272 14.26 9.28 6.85
C ARG A 272 13.79 10.05 5.63
N ALA A 273 14.74 10.64 4.90
CA ALA A 273 14.48 11.14 3.56
C ALA A 273 14.01 9.95 2.69
N SER A 274 12.70 9.78 2.53
CA SER A 274 12.16 8.74 1.67
C SER A 274 12.68 8.96 0.25
N ARG A 275 13.24 7.91 -0.33
CA ARG A 275 13.72 7.92 -1.71
C ARG A 275 12.65 7.44 -2.68
N PHE A 276 11.40 7.28 -2.21
CA PHE A 276 10.29 6.70 -2.97
C PHE A 276 10.15 7.34 -4.36
N PHE A 277 9.93 8.66 -4.44
CA PHE A 277 9.72 9.34 -5.72
C PHE A 277 10.92 9.26 -6.67
N ALA A 278 12.14 9.28 -6.12
CA ALA A 278 13.36 9.18 -6.91
C ALA A 278 13.56 7.75 -7.47
N LYS A 279 13.39 6.71 -6.63
CA LYS A 279 13.45 5.30 -7.04
C LYS A 279 12.35 5.00 -8.07
N LEU A 280 11.13 5.48 -7.82
CA LEU A 280 10.00 5.23 -8.71
C LEU A 280 10.20 5.89 -10.08
N ARG A 281 10.67 7.15 -10.11
CA ARG A 281 11.04 7.84 -11.34
C ARG A 281 12.10 7.08 -12.13
N GLN A 282 13.17 6.66 -11.46
CA GLN A 282 14.25 5.89 -12.11
C GLN A 282 13.71 4.62 -12.78
N LEU A 283 12.93 3.83 -12.04
CA LEU A 283 12.40 2.54 -12.54
C LEU A 283 11.41 2.70 -13.70
N PHE A 284 10.65 3.80 -13.74
CA PHE A 284 9.75 4.08 -14.86
C PHE A 284 10.47 4.61 -16.12
N LEU A 285 11.65 5.23 -15.97
CA LEU A 285 12.42 5.82 -17.06
C LEU A 285 13.49 4.90 -17.64
N GLU A 286 13.95 3.88 -16.90
CA GLU A 286 14.89 2.84 -17.37
C GLU A 286 14.22 1.79 -18.29
N ARG A 287 13.13 2.16 -18.99
CA ARG A 287 12.41 1.32 -19.95
C ARG A 287 13.18 1.16 -21.26
#